data_AF-A0A9W5IPF5-F1
#
_entry.id   AF-A0A9W5IPF5-F1
#
_cell.length_a   1.000
_cell.length_b   1.000
_cell.length_c   1.000
_cell.angle_alpha   90.00
_cell.angle_beta   90.00
_cell.angle_gamma   90.00
#
_symmetry.space_group_name_H-M   'P 1'
#
loop_
_entity.id
_entity.type
_entity.pdbx_description
1 polymer ?
#
loop_
_entity_poly.entity_id
_entity_poly.type
_entity_poly.pdbx_seq_one_letter_code
_entity_poly.pdbx_strand_id
1 'polypeptide(L)'
;MPPLYAYLALIASAFTSATLLPGTSEAAYAAFVYQYPQHALGACLCAGLANGLGSMVSYYMGRMFPAKKRPSEKVLARIQRWGIWPLLFAWLPIIGDALPLATGWLRLNALHCAIILIAGKLLRYAMIYWGMNIVAG
;
A
#
# COMPACT_ATOMS: atom_id res chain seq x y z
N MET A 1 12.68 23.92 -1.66
CA MET A 1 12.93 22.47 -1.60
C MET A 1 12.60 21.98 -0.20
N PRO A 2 11.91 20.85 -0.05
CA PRO A 2 11.58 20.28 1.25
C PRO A 2 12.85 19.81 1.96
N PRO A 3 12.94 19.99 3.28
CA PRO A 3 14.04 19.45 4.06
C PRO A 3 13.97 17.92 4.12
N LEU A 4 15.13 17.27 4.30
CA LEU A 4 15.22 15.81 4.34
C LEU A 4 14.26 15.18 5.36
N TYR A 5 14.11 15.79 6.53
CA TYR A 5 13.22 15.28 7.58
C TYR A 5 11.75 15.21 7.13
N ALA A 6 11.31 16.05 6.19
CA ALA A 6 9.93 16.02 5.69
C ALA A 6 9.69 14.75 4.86
N TYR A 7 10.67 14.37 4.03
CA TYR A 7 10.63 13.09 3.32
C TYR A 7 10.73 11.90 4.28
N LEU A 8 11.62 11.96 5.29
CA LEU A 8 11.76 10.89 6.27
C LEU A 8 10.48 10.70 7.09
N ALA A 9 9.82 11.79 7.51
CA ALA A 9 8.54 11.74 8.21
C ALA A 9 7.45 11.14 7.33
N LEU A 10 7.36 11.54 6.06
CA LEU A 10 6.42 10.97 5.10
C LEU A 10 6.68 9.47 4.88
N ILE A 11 7.94 9.06 4.71
CA ILE A 11 8.33 7.66 4.55
C ILE A 11 7.97 6.85 5.79
N ALA A 12 8.30 7.34 6.99
CA ALA A 12 7.99 6.67 8.25
C ALA A 12 6.47 6.52 8.41
N SER A 13 5.72 7.60 8.23
CA SER A 13 4.26 7.59 8.26
C SER A 13 3.69 6.61 7.23
N ALA A 14 4.14 6.68 5.98
CA ALA A 14 3.68 5.78 4.92
C ALA A 14 3.99 4.31 5.22
N PHE A 15 5.17 3.99 5.74
CA PHE A 15 5.55 2.63 6.12
C PHE A 15 4.68 2.09 7.25
N THR A 16 4.50 2.85 8.34
CA THR A 16 3.72 2.39 9.51
C THR A 16 2.22 2.37 9.25
N SER A 17 1.72 3.22 8.34
CA SER A 17 0.29 3.28 7.99
C SER A 17 -0.19 2.08 7.17
N ALA A 18 0.72 1.21 6.72
CA ALA A 18 0.31 -0.05 6.10
C ALA A 18 -0.59 -0.87 7.06
N THR A 19 -0.29 -0.85 8.37
CA THR A 19 -0.86 -1.80 9.35
C THR A 19 -1.85 -1.23 10.35
N LEU A 20 -1.78 0.06 10.70
CA LEU A 20 -2.35 0.54 11.97
C LEU A 20 -3.55 1.50 11.86
N LEU A 21 -3.56 2.45 10.92
CA LEU A 21 -4.60 3.49 10.86
C LEU A 21 -4.84 4.00 9.42
N PRO A 22 -6.05 3.81 8.85
CA PRO A 22 -6.39 4.37 7.55
C PRO A 22 -6.30 5.90 7.59
N GLY A 23 -5.78 6.52 6.53
CA GLY A 23 -5.79 7.97 6.35
C GLY A 23 -4.60 8.74 6.94
N THR A 24 -3.78 8.11 7.78
CA THR A 24 -2.64 8.80 8.44
C THR A 24 -1.54 9.18 7.44
N SER A 25 -1.15 8.25 6.56
CA SER A 25 -0.19 8.54 5.49
C SER A 25 -0.72 9.44 4.38
N GLU A 26 -2.04 9.42 4.16
CA GLU A 26 -2.73 10.20 3.15
C GLU A 26 -2.78 11.67 3.57
N ALA A 27 -3.11 11.95 4.83
CA ALA A 27 -3.04 13.28 5.40
C ALA A 27 -1.60 13.82 5.39
N ALA A 28 -0.62 13.00 5.76
CA ALA A 28 0.80 13.39 5.71
C ALA A 28 1.26 13.70 4.27
N TYR A 29 0.86 12.89 3.29
CA TYR A 29 1.15 13.13 1.88
C TYR A 29 0.48 14.41 1.37
N ALA A 30 -0.80 14.61 1.65
CA ALA A 30 -1.53 15.80 1.24
C ALA A 30 -0.92 17.08 1.83
N ALA A 31 -0.56 17.05 3.12
CA ALA A 31 0.13 18.17 3.77
C ALA A 31 1.50 18.44 3.13
N PHE A 32 2.28 17.41 2.82
CA PHE A 32 3.56 17.56 2.13
C PHE A 32 3.39 18.21 0.75
N VAL A 33 2.46 17.70 -0.06
CA VAL A 33 2.19 18.20 -1.41
C VAL A 33 1.68 19.64 -1.36
N TYR A 34 0.80 19.96 -0.42
CA TYR A 34 0.28 21.31 -0.23
C TYR A 34 1.42 22.31 0.04
N GLN A 35 2.40 21.93 0.87
CA GLN A 35 3.55 22.77 1.20
C GLN A 35 4.61 22.82 0.08
N TYR A 36 4.79 21.72 -0.66
CA TYR A 36 5.84 21.54 -1.66
C TYR A 36 5.30 20.92 -2.97
N PRO A 37 4.42 21.60 -3.70
CA PRO A 37 3.70 21.03 -4.85
C PRO A 37 4.63 20.55 -5.96
N GLN A 38 5.74 21.25 -6.20
CA GLN A 38 6.76 20.88 -7.18
C GLN A 38 7.51 19.58 -6.86
N HIS A 39 7.37 19.05 -5.63
CA HIS A 39 7.97 17.80 -5.18
C HIS A 39 6.96 16.63 -5.10
N ALA A 40 5.74 16.81 -5.60
CA ALA A 40 4.66 15.83 -5.48
C ALA A 40 4.99 14.45 -6.07
N LEU A 41 5.71 14.40 -7.20
CA LEU A 41 6.13 13.14 -7.81
C LEU A 41 7.11 12.38 -6.89
N GLY A 42 8.12 13.07 -6.36
CA GLY A 42 9.09 12.47 -5.44
C GLY A 42 8.41 12.00 -4.15
N ALA A 43 7.48 12.78 -3.61
CA ALA A 43 6.69 12.39 -2.45
C ALA A 43 5.81 11.16 -2.74
N CYS A 44 5.19 11.09 -3.92
CA CYS A 44 4.37 9.95 -4.34
C CYS A 44 5.20 8.67 -4.43
N LEU A 45 6.39 8.74 -5.05
CA LEU A 45 7.30 7.61 -5.17
C LEU A 45 7.79 7.14 -3.78
N CYS A 46 8.27 8.06 -2.94
CA CYS A 46 8.74 7.73 -1.60
C CYS A 46 7.63 7.10 -0.73
N ALA A 47 6.45 7.73 -0.69
CA ALA A 47 5.33 7.24 0.10
C ALA A 47 4.77 5.92 -0.44
N GLY A 48 4.63 5.79 -1.76
CA GLY A 48 4.15 4.56 -2.41
C GLY A 48 5.07 3.37 -2.17
N LEU A 49 6.39 3.57 -2.31
CA LEU A 49 7.39 2.53 -2.03
C LEU A 49 7.39 2.17 -0.54
N ALA A 50 7.44 3.16 0.35
CA ALA A 50 7.45 2.93 1.79
C ALA A 50 6.19 2.18 2.26
N ASN A 51 5.01 2.58 1.80
CA ASN A 51 3.75 1.91 2.14
C ASN A 51 3.68 0.49 1.54
N GLY A 52 4.15 0.29 0.31
CA GLY A 52 4.22 -1.03 -0.31
C GLY A 52 5.16 -1.98 0.45
N LEU A 53 6.31 -1.48 0.91
CA LEU A 53 7.24 -2.23 1.77
C LEU A 53 6.62 -2.53 3.14
N GLY A 54 5.88 -1.59 3.73
CA GLY A 54 5.09 -1.81 4.95
C GLY A 54 4.09 -2.96 4.76
N SER A 55 3.35 -2.99 3.66
CA SER A 55 2.42 -4.09 3.34
C SER A 55 3.14 -5.43 3.13
N MET A 56 4.41 -5.43 2.70
CA MET A 56 5.21 -6.65 2.63
C MET A 56 5.54 -7.22 4.02
N VAL A 57 5.60 -6.39 5.07
CA VAL A 57 5.71 -6.89 6.46
C VAL A 57 4.49 -7.73 6.79
N SER A 58 3.29 -7.23 6.49
CA SER A 58 2.03 -7.96 6.69
C SER A 58 1.96 -9.26 5.88
N TYR A 59 2.47 -9.23 4.65
CA TYR A 59 2.65 -10.45 3.85
C TYR A 59 3.57 -11.47 4.54
N TYR A 60 4.72 -11.05 5.06
CA TYR A 60 5.62 -11.98 5.76
C TYR A 60 5.04 -12.49 7.07
N MET A 61 4.31 -11.65 7.81
CA MET A 61 3.54 -12.08 8.98
C MET A 61 2.51 -13.17 8.59
N GLY A 62 1.80 -12.97 7.47
CA GLY A 62 0.90 -13.96 6.90
C GLY A 62 1.57 -15.30 6.66
N ARG A 63 2.79 -15.29 6.14
CA ARG A 63 3.58 -16.49 5.82
C ARG A 63 4.04 -17.26 7.07
N MET A 64 4.14 -16.61 8.23
CA MET A 64 4.50 -17.24 9.51
C MET A 64 3.35 -18.08 10.07
N PHE A 65 2.10 -17.83 9.67
CA PHE A 65 0.99 -18.67 10.08
C PHE A 65 1.11 -20.09 9.50
N PRO A 66 0.63 -21.13 10.24
CA PRO A 66 0.60 -22.49 9.73
C PRO A 66 -0.10 -22.53 8.38
N ALA A 67 0.55 -23.18 7.40
CA ALA A 67 -0.06 -23.36 6.09
C ALA A 67 -1.39 -24.08 6.26
N LYS A 68 -2.46 -23.52 5.69
CA LYS A 68 -3.74 -24.24 5.64
C LYS A 68 -3.51 -25.54 4.86
N LYS A 69 -3.80 -26.70 5.47
CA LYS A 69 -3.58 -28.02 4.82
C LYS A 69 -4.24 -28.11 3.44
N ARG A 70 -5.39 -27.43 3.25
CA ARG A 70 -5.96 -27.02 1.95
C ARG A 70 -6.75 -25.70 2.12
N PRO A 71 -6.59 -24.67 1.27
CA PRO A 71 -7.58 -23.61 1.14
C PRO A 71 -8.94 -24.21 0.82
N SER A 72 -10.05 -23.58 1.26
CA SER A 72 -11.37 -24.08 0.85
C SER A 72 -11.54 -23.95 -0.66
N GLU A 73 -12.38 -24.78 -1.28
CA GLU A 73 -12.64 -24.70 -2.73
C GLU A 73 -13.07 -23.29 -3.17
N LYS A 74 -13.83 -22.57 -2.34
CA LYS A 74 -14.20 -21.17 -2.59
C LYS A 74 -13.00 -20.23 -2.65
N VAL A 75 -12.00 -20.43 -1.80
CA VAL A 75 -10.75 -19.65 -1.80
C VAL A 75 -9.91 -20.04 -3.02
N LEU A 76 -9.81 -21.34 -3.31
CA LEU A 76 -9.09 -21.84 -4.48
C LEU A 76 -9.68 -21.28 -5.79
N ALA A 77 -11.00 -21.31 -5.94
CA ALA A 77 -11.69 -20.76 -7.10
C ALA A 77 -11.49 -19.25 -7.24
N ARG A 78 -11.42 -18.50 -6.13
CA ARG A 78 -11.09 -17.06 -6.16
C ARG A 78 -9.65 -16.81 -6.56
N ILE A 79 -8.70 -17.58 -6.05
CA ILE A 79 -7.28 -17.48 -6.43
C ILE A 79 -7.11 -17.83 -7.90
N GLN A 80 -7.78 -18.88 -8.40
CA GLN A 80 -7.73 -19.25 -9.82
C GLN A 80 -8.37 -18.20 -10.72
N ARG A 81 -9.46 -17.57 -10.29
CA ARG A 81 -10.18 -16.56 -11.09
C ARG A 81 -9.50 -15.20 -11.08
N TRP A 82 -9.00 -14.75 -9.93
CA TRP A 82 -8.53 -13.37 -9.73
C TRP A 82 -7.04 -13.27 -9.42
N GLY A 83 -6.36 -14.36 -9.10
CA GLY A 83 -4.92 -14.39 -8.82
C GLY A 83 -4.49 -13.34 -7.79
N ILE A 84 -3.48 -12.55 -8.16
CA ILE A 84 -2.90 -11.48 -7.35
C ILE A 84 -3.58 -10.12 -7.55
N TRP A 85 -4.46 -9.96 -8.55
CA TRP A 85 -5.04 -8.66 -8.92
C TRP A 85 -5.79 -7.93 -7.80
N PRO A 86 -6.50 -8.61 -6.86
CA PRO A 86 -7.14 -7.94 -5.74
C PRO A 86 -6.18 -7.14 -4.85
N LEU A 87 -4.87 -7.48 -4.83
CA LEU A 87 -3.86 -6.72 -4.09
C LEU A 87 -3.73 -5.27 -4.57
N LEU A 88 -4.09 -4.96 -5.82
CA LEU A 88 -4.14 -3.57 -6.31
C LEU A 88 -5.14 -2.72 -5.53
N PHE A 89 -6.13 -3.33 -4.89
CA PHE A 89 -7.17 -2.66 -4.12
C PHE A 89 -6.92 -2.72 -2.60
N ALA A 90 -5.75 -3.21 -2.16
CA ALA A 90 -5.34 -3.26 -0.74
C ALA A 90 -5.03 -1.88 -0.12
N TRP A 91 -5.45 -0.81 -0.78
CA TRP A 91 -5.39 0.56 -0.29
C TRP A 91 -6.79 1.11 0.05
N LEU A 92 -7.86 0.35 -0.21
CA LEU A 92 -9.22 0.77 0.13
C LEU A 92 -9.45 0.74 1.66
N PRO A 93 -10.22 1.70 2.21
CA PRO A 93 -10.32 1.96 3.66
C PRO A 93 -10.85 0.79 4.50
N ILE A 94 -11.53 -0.17 3.88
CA ILE A 94 -12.13 -1.35 4.54
C ILE A 94 -11.19 -2.57 4.49
N ILE A 95 -10.31 -2.59 3.49
CA ILE A 95 -9.45 -3.72 3.15
C ILE A 95 -8.01 -3.22 3.27
N GLY A 96 -7.58 -2.96 4.51
CA GLY A 96 -6.20 -2.59 4.79
C GLY A 96 -5.22 -3.74 4.49
N ASP A 97 -4.28 -3.98 5.39
CA ASP A 97 -3.25 -5.01 5.21
C ASP A 97 -3.73 -6.48 5.31
N ALA A 98 -5.05 -6.70 5.42
CA ALA A 98 -5.64 -8.03 5.40
C ALA A 98 -5.35 -8.79 4.09
N LEU A 99 -5.30 -8.10 2.95
CA LEU A 99 -4.97 -8.72 1.66
C LEU A 99 -3.51 -9.18 1.58
N PRO A 100 -2.49 -8.34 1.84
CA PRO A 100 -1.11 -8.78 1.94
C PRO A 100 -0.93 -9.95 2.92
N LEU A 101 -1.56 -9.88 4.09
CA LEU A 101 -1.51 -10.96 5.09
C LEU A 101 -2.11 -12.26 4.54
N ALA A 102 -3.28 -12.19 3.89
CA ALA A 102 -3.92 -13.36 3.29
C ALA A 102 -3.07 -13.97 2.17
N THR A 103 -2.44 -13.18 1.31
CA THR A 103 -1.58 -13.69 0.24
C THR A 103 -0.28 -14.28 0.77
N GLY A 104 0.22 -13.75 1.88
CA GLY A 104 1.31 -14.33 2.67
C GLY A 104 0.96 -15.70 3.24
N TRP A 105 -0.22 -15.82 3.86
CA TRP A 105 -0.73 -17.07 4.41
C TRP A 105 -0.95 -18.14 3.32
N LEU A 106 -1.39 -17.72 2.15
CA LEU A 106 -1.52 -18.56 0.96
C LEU A 106 -0.19 -18.86 0.25
N ARG A 107 0.91 -18.28 0.72
CA ARG A 107 2.27 -18.46 0.17
C ARG A 107 2.37 -18.12 -1.32
N LEU A 108 1.64 -17.11 -1.78
CA LEU A 108 1.76 -16.59 -3.15
C LEU A 108 3.16 -16.01 -3.38
N ASN A 109 3.62 -15.90 -4.63
CA ASN A 109 4.98 -15.42 -4.91
C ASN A 109 5.24 -13.99 -4.39
N ALA A 110 6.26 -13.81 -3.56
CA ALA A 110 6.55 -12.54 -2.89
C ALA A 110 6.87 -11.39 -3.86
N LEU A 111 7.60 -11.66 -4.94
CA LEU A 111 7.96 -10.63 -5.92
C LEU A 111 6.72 -10.10 -6.63
N HIS A 112 5.84 -10.99 -7.06
CA HIS A 112 4.58 -10.61 -7.71
C HIS A 112 3.68 -9.81 -6.75
N CYS A 113 3.58 -10.24 -5.49
CA CYS A 113 2.85 -9.48 -4.48
C CYS A 113 3.46 -8.09 -4.25
N ALA A 114 4.79 -7.98 -4.14
CA ALA A 114 5.47 -6.71 -3.93
C ALA A 114 5.21 -5.73 -5.07
N ILE A 115 5.35 -6.17 -6.33
CA ILE A 115 5.12 -5.33 -7.51
C ILE A 115 3.68 -4.79 -7.50
N ILE A 116 2.70 -5.67 -7.29
CA ILE A 116 1.29 -5.28 -7.31
C ILE A 116 0.94 -4.36 -6.13
N LEU A 117 1.46 -4.64 -4.94
CA LEU A 117 1.23 -3.80 -3.76
C LEU A 117 1.80 -2.41 -3.97
N ILE A 118 3.06 -2.30 -4.41
CA ILE A 118 3.71 -1.02 -4.70
C ILE A 118 2.92 -0.26 -5.77
N ALA A 119 2.53 -0.93 -6.86
CA ALA A 119 1.72 -0.31 -7.92
C ALA A 119 0.39 0.23 -7.37
N GLY A 120 -0.31 -0.54 -6.53
CA GLY A 120 -1.55 -0.10 -5.89
C GLY A 120 -1.35 1.11 -4.97
N LYS A 121 -0.27 1.14 -4.18
CA LYS A 121 0.03 2.28 -3.29
C LYS A 121 0.40 3.53 -4.10
N LEU A 122 1.19 3.39 -5.17
CA LEU A 122 1.49 4.50 -6.08
C LEU A 122 0.22 5.06 -6.71
N LEU A 123 -0.68 4.19 -7.16
CA LEU A 123 -1.98 4.60 -7.71
C LEU A 123 -2.80 5.38 -6.67
N ARG A 124 -2.86 4.93 -5.41
CA ARG A 124 -3.55 5.66 -4.33
C ARG A 124 -2.99 7.09 -4.21
N TYR A 125 -1.68 7.25 -4.05
CA TYR A 125 -1.09 8.58 -3.86
C TYR A 125 -1.25 9.47 -5.10
N ALA A 126 -1.18 8.90 -6.31
CA ALA A 126 -1.48 9.61 -7.54
C ALA A 126 -2.94 10.11 -7.59
N MET A 127 -3.91 9.29 -7.16
CA MET A 127 -5.31 9.71 -7.10
C MET A 127 -5.56 10.80 -6.06
N ILE A 128 -4.90 10.74 -4.90
CA ILE A 128 -4.96 11.81 -3.89
C ILE A 128 -4.43 13.12 -4.49
N TYR A 129 -3.26 13.07 -5.13
CA TYR A 129 -2.68 14.24 -5.80
C TYR A 129 -3.63 14.82 -6.85
N TRP A 130 -4.20 13.96 -7.71
CA TRP A 130 -5.15 14.38 -8.72
C TRP A 130 -6.40 15.04 -8.11
N GLY A 131 -6.98 14.45 -7.06
CA GLY A 131 -8.11 15.02 -6.33
C GLY A 131 -7.80 16.37 -5.70
N MET A 132 -6.59 16.54 -5.14
CA MET A 132 -6.14 17.84 -4.60
C MET A 132 -6.08 18.92 -5.68
N ASN A 133 -5.62 18.60 -6.89
CA ASN A 133 -5.53 19.56 -7.99
C ASN A 133 -6.91 19.97 -8.53
N ILE A 134 -7.90 19.08 -8.48
CA ILE A 134 -9.29 19.42 -8.85
C ILE A 134 -9.90 20.39 -7.85
N VAL A 135 -9.65 20.20 -6.55
CA VAL A 135 -10.23 21.06 -5.49
C VAL A 135 -9.54 22.43 -5.43
N ALA A 136 -8.27 22.50 -5.83
CA ALA A 136 -7.48 23.73 -5.79
C ALA A 136 -7.57 24.60 -7.06
N GLY A 137 -8.20 24.10 -8.13
CA GLY A 137 -8.46 24.84 -9.38
C GLY A 137 -9.87 25.38 -9.44
#